data_AF-A0A7C7PXP1-F1
#
_entry.id   AF-A0A7C7PXP1-F1
#
_cell.length_a   1.000
_cell.length_b   1.000
_cell.length_c   1.000
_cell.angle_alpha   90.00
_cell.angle_beta   90.00
_cell.angle_gamma   90.00
#
_symmetry.space_group_name_H-M   'P 1'
#
loop_
_entity.id
_entity.type
_entity.pdbx_description
1 polymer ?
#
loop_
_entity_poly.entity_id
_entity_poly.type
_entity_poly.pdbx_seq_one_letter_code
_entity_poly.pdbx_strand_id
1 'polypeptide(L)'
;GLGEAPFRRFFEQYRGHSISSTLVVGVPYGRDDGASSLVYLDGVTKATASVRIAHESILAATLAVAREKMQGLAKGPPAHPDPDYDEALTWQDLVDQGLVSRRLFTNGEVQQAFAGTVWADDDPEALDDPDGAYLDLWMVDLGPPAIARAVLDDDSFAELQNFLTISPNDEPILVVDAGRHGLVSEDFVRNTSPDWLSAEQDGLPVALRDADLFVELRDGVPEGTAMILRTDRRLGFDPTREWTLNVLAVREHGSFQPQVGTATLAATHRTDERFFTRPGVVEPVAPWVEALRNRASDLVVLSVFLAALVAILGLRMNSFAALPAFTPLRLGVLAFMTAFVGWWGQGQLSIVTVLGVIRTAFDGGSFAFLLYDPFSLVIWAVVIVSFVLWGRGLFCGWLCPFGALQEFAHQVGLKLGLRQIEPSALWDQRLKALKYVLLAGLVLSVFVAPSMIDTFAEVEPFKTAITVYFVREWYYVVYAAFWLVLGLFLFKGFCRYVCPLGAVMAIGGLLRGRDWIARREDCGSPCQLCRVRCKYGAIAKTGEIQYSECFQCLDCVQIHDDAAQCVPLVLANRKRGAA
;
A
#
# COMPACT_ATOMS: atom_id res chain seq x y z
N GLY A 1 -4.26 -10.13 -32.25
CA GLY A 1 -2.81 -9.95 -32.03
C GLY A 1 -2.08 -11.27 -32.18
N LEU A 2 -0.75 -11.26 -32.23
CA LEU A 2 0.14 -12.43 -32.43
C LEU A 2 0.23 -13.40 -31.22
N GLY A 3 -0.69 -13.29 -30.25
CA GLY A 3 -0.62 -14.02 -28.97
C GLY A 3 0.42 -13.44 -27.99
N GLU A 4 0.52 -14.03 -26.80
CA GLU A 4 1.45 -13.59 -25.73
C GLU A 4 2.89 -14.09 -25.96
N ALA A 5 3.07 -15.20 -26.69
CA ALA A 5 4.36 -15.85 -26.85
C ALA A 5 5.47 -14.96 -27.45
N PRO A 6 5.22 -14.13 -28.50
CA PRO A 6 6.24 -13.20 -29.02
C PRO A 6 6.64 -12.13 -28.00
N PHE A 7 5.70 -11.65 -27.18
CA PHE A 7 5.97 -10.66 -26.14
C PHE A 7 6.81 -11.26 -24.99
N ARG A 8 6.61 -12.54 -24.65
CA ARG A 8 7.48 -13.25 -23.70
C ARG A 8 8.89 -13.45 -24.24
N ARG A 9 9.05 -13.84 -25.51
CA ARG A 9 10.37 -13.97 -26.16
C ARG A 9 11.12 -12.64 -26.19
N PHE A 10 10.42 -11.53 -26.37
CA PHE A 10 11.02 -10.20 -26.27
C PHE A 10 11.71 -9.97 -24.92
N PHE A 11 11.08 -10.36 -23.81
CA PHE A 11 11.70 -10.22 -22.48
C PHE A 11 12.90 -11.13 -22.26
N GLU A 12 12.98 -12.28 -22.93
CA GLU A 12 14.12 -13.19 -22.82
C GLU A 12 15.40 -12.57 -23.38
N GLN A 13 15.29 -11.62 -24.32
CA GLN A 13 16.44 -10.96 -24.96
C GLN A 13 17.25 -10.08 -24.01
N TYR A 14 16.67 -9.58 -22.90
CA TYR A 14 17.40 -8.71 -21.96
C TYR A 14 18.47 -9.45 -21.15
N ARG A 15 18.42 -10.79 -21.08
CA ARG A 15 19.35 -11.58 -20.27
C ARG A 15 20.74 -11.59 -20.89
N GLY A 16 21.74 -11.24 -20.09
CA GLY A 16 23.16 -11.27 -20.50
C GLY A 16 23.69 -9.94 -21.02
N HIS A 17 22.85 -8.93 -21.21
CA HIS A 17 23.30 -7.57 -21.51
C HIS A 17 23.71 -6.83 -20.25
N SER A 18 24.73 -5.96 -20.39
CA SER A 18 25.14 -5.07 -19.31
C SER A 18 24.11 -3.97 -19.11
N ILE A 19 23.94 -3.55 -17.85
CA ILE A 19 23.13 -2.38 -17.51
C ILE A 19 23.76 -1.06 -18.02
N SER A 20 25.06 -1.08 -18.31
CA SER A 20 25.79 0.07 -18.85
C SER A 20 25.62 0.24 -20.37
N SER A 21 24.96 -0.70 -21.06
CA SER A 21 24.78 -0.65 -22.51
C SER A 21 23.50 0.10 -22.90
N THR A 22 23.56 0.89 -23.96
CA THR A 22 22.39 1.58 -24.53
C THR A 22 21.55 0.60 -25.37
N LEU A 23 20.54 0.00 -24.75
CA LEU A 23 19.63 -0.95 -25.39
C LEU A 23 18.52 -0.23 -26.16
N VAL A 24 18.26 -0.61 -27.41
CA VAL A 24 17.21 -0.02 -28.26
C VAL A 24 16.36 -1.10 -28.92
N VAL A 25 15.04 -0.89 -29.00
CA VAL A 25 14.13 -1.80 -29.71
C VAL A 25 14.03 -1.43 -31.19
N GLY A 26 14.49 -2.31 -32.06
CA GLY A 26 14.42 -2.13 -33.51
C GLY A 26 15.28 -3.14 -34.26
N VAL A 27 15.19 -3.07 -35.59
CA VAL A 27 16.22 -3.65 -36.46
C VAL A 27 17.22 -2.55 -36.79
N PRO A 28 18.53 -2.85 -36.88
CA PRO A 28 19.49 -1.90 -37.44
C PRO A 28 19.01 -1.53 -38.84
N TYR A 29 18.87 -0.24 -39.11
CA TYR A 29 18.57 0.28 -40.44
C TYR A 29 19.91 0.54 -41.12
N GLY A 30 20.12 -0.03 -42.31
CA GLY A 30 21.41 0.06 -43.02
C GLY A 30 22.27 -1.21 -42.93
N ARG A 31 23.50 -1.13 -43.41
CA ARG A 31 24.50 -2.20 -43.30
C ARG A 31 25.01 -2.23 -41.85
N ASP A 32 25.12 -3.41 -41.25
CA ASP A 32 25.65 -3.59 -39.90
C ASP A 32 27.18 -3.45 -39.93
N ASP A 33 27.66 -2.21 -40.01
CA ASP A 33 29.07 -1.87 -40.23
C ASP A 33 29.88 -1.78 -38.90
N GLY A 34 29.29 -2.15 -37.77
CA GLY A 34 29.99 -2.26 -36.48
C GLY A 34 30.33 -0.95 -35.77
N ALA A 35 29.90 0.19 -36.32
CA ALA A 35 30.20 1.55 -35.84
C ALA A 35 29.18 2.13 -34.83
N SER A 36 28.19 1.34 -34.39
CA SER A 36 27.07 1.85 -33.57
C SER A 36 27.36 1.76 -32.07
N SER A 37 26.98 2.80 -31.33
CA SER A 37 26.97 2.80 -29.86
C SER A 37 25.78 2.03 -29.25
N LEU A 38 24.85 1.54 -30.09
CA LEU A 38 23.57 0.96 -29.67
C LEU A 38 23.59 -0.57 -29.69
N VAL A 39 22.87 -1.18 -28.75
CA VAL A 39 22.59 -2.62 -28.72
C VAL A 39 21.13 -2.86 -29.10
N TYR A 40 20.89 -3.53 -30.23
CA TYR A 40 19.55 -3.73 -30.77
C TYR A 40 18.86 -4.98 -30.20
N LEU A 41 17.62 -4.80 -29.76
CA LEU A 41 16.69 -5.87 -29.39
C LEU A 41 15.64 -6.04 -30.48
N ASP A 42 15.41 -7.28 -30.91
CA ASP A 42 14.45 -7.61 -31.96
C ASP A 42 13.03 -7.29 -31.49
N GLY A 43 12.38 -6.37 -32.21
CA GLY A 43 11.02 -5.95 -31.93
C GLY A 43 9.99 -6.94 -32.47
N VAL A 44 8.87 -7.11 -31.77
CA VAL A 44 7.75 -7.92 -32.30
C VAL A 44 7.13 -7.19 -33.49
N THR A 45 7.33 -7.74 -34.69
CA THR A 45 6.73 -7.25 -35.95
C THR A 45 5.23 -7.02 -35.76
N LYS A 46 4.77 -5.76 -35.93
CA LYS A 46 3.37 -5.28 -35.77
C LYS A 46 2.87 -5.01 -34.34
N ALA A 47 3.71 -5.07 -33.29
CA ALA A 47 3.32 -4.72 -31.91
C ALA A 47 4.25 -3.66 -31.28
N THR A 48 4.60 -2.63 -32.05
CA THR A 48 5.68 -1.68 -31.74
C THR A 48 5.41 -0.81 -30.51
N ALA A 49 4.19 -0.32 -30.29
CA ALA A 49 3.90 0.55 -29.14
C ALA A 49 4.00 -0.19 -27.80
N SER A 50 3.39 -1.38 -27.68
CA SER A 50 3.42 -2.16 -26.43
C SER A 50 4.81 -2.67 -26.07
N VAL A 51 5.60 -3.09 -27.07
CA VAL A 51 6.99 -3.52 -26.87
C VAL A 51 7.86 -2.34 -26.43
N ARG A 52 7.66 -1.15 -27.00
CA ARG A 52 8.37 0.08 -26.58
C ARG A 52 8.01 0.51 -25.16
N ILE A 53 6.72 0.56 -24.82
CA ILE A 53 6.28 0.88 -23.45
C ILE A 53 6.88 -0.12 -22.46
N ALA A 54 6.89 -1.41 -22.81
CA ALA A 54 7.48 -2.45 -21.97
C ALA A 54 9.00 -2.28 -21.81
N HIS A 55 9.71 -1.95 -22.89
CA HIS A 55 11.14 -1.64 -22.87
C HIS A 55 11.46 -0.44 -21.97
N GLU A 56 10.77 0.68 -22.17
CA GLU A 56 10.93 1.88 -21.34
C GLU A 56 10.62 1.58 -19.87
N SER A 57 9.57 0.80 -19.60
CA SER A 57 9.20 0.40 -18.23
C SER A 57 10.27 -0.46 -17.57
N ILE A 58 10.86 -1.40 -18.31
CA ILE A 58 11.94 -2.26 -17.82
C ILE A 58 13.20 -1.45 -17.55
N LEU A 59 13.61 -0.60 -18.49
CA LEU A 59 14.78 0.25 -18.30
C LEU A 59 14.59 1.21 -17.13
N ALA A 60 13.42 1.86 -17.01
CA ALA A 60 13.09 2.73 -15.90
C ALA A 60 13.22 2.02 -14.54
N ALA A 61 12.63 0.84 -14.41
CA ALA A 61 12.67 0.06 -13.18
C ALA A 61 14.09 -0.44 -12.87
N THR A 62 14.82 -0.91 -13.89
CA THR A 62 16.17 -1.46 -13.74
C THR A 62 17.16 -0.38 -13.33
N LEU A 63 17.12 0.79 -13.99
CA LEU A 63 17.96 1.94 -13.64
C LEU A 63 17.60 2.50 -12.26
N ALA A 64 16.32 2.51 -11.88
CA ALA A 64 15.91 2.92 -10.54
C ALA A 64 16.50 2.01 -9.45
N VAL A 65 16.40 0.69 -9.63
CA VAL A 65 16.99 -0.29 -8.70
C VAL A 65 18.51 -0.17 -8.68
N ALA A 66 19.16 0.06 -9.83
CA ALA A 66 20.60 0.22 -9.92
C ALA A 66 21.11 1.43 -9.13
N ARG A 67 20.50 2.59 -9.32
CA ARG A 67 20.87 3.81 -8.58
C ARG A 67 20.69 3.62 -7.08
N GLU A 68 19.54 3.11 -6.65
CA GLU A 68 19.22 2.99 -5.22
C GLU A 68 20.05 1.90 -4.52
N LYS A 69 20.16 0.71 -5.13
CA LYS A 69 20.74 -0.48 -4.47
C LYS A 69 22.21 -0.72 -4.80
N MET A 70 22.69 -0.29 -5.97
CA MET A 70 24.08 -0.52 -6.38
C MET A 70 24.98 0.71 -6.19
N GLN A 71 24.45 1.91 -6.38
CA GLN A 71 25.21 3.16 -6.26
C GLN A 71 24.89 3.97 -4.99
N GLY A 72 23.83 3.62 -4.26
CA GLY A 72 23.40 4.35 -3.06
C GLY A 72 22.85 5.76 -3.36
N LEU A 73 22.52 6.04 -4.62
CA LEU A 73 21.93 7.29 -5.07
C LEU A 73 20.40 7.17 -4.94
N ALA A 74 19.81 7.83 -3.95
CA ALA A 74 18.35 7.87 -3.79
C ALA A 74 17.74 8.74 -4.89
N LYS A 75 16.69 8.22 -5.56
CA LYS A 75 15.93 8.97 -6.56
C LYS A 75 15.19 10.12 -5.87
N GLY A 76 15.67 11.35 -6.07
CA GLY A 76 14.83 12.54 -5.89
C GLY A 76 13.71 12.56 -6.95
N PRO A 77 12.62 13.32 -6.74
CA PRO A 77 11.64 13.55 -7.80
C PRO A 77 12.34 14.18 -9.01
N PRO A 78 11.99 13.80 -10.25
CA PRO A 78 12.63 14.35 -11.44
C PRO A 78 12.50 15.88 -11.45
N ALA A 79 13.58 16.54 -11.83
CA ALA A 79 13.58 17.98 -12.06
C ALA A 79 12.73 18.29 -13.29
N HIS A 80 11.84 19.29 -13.18
CA HIS A 80 11.05 19.77 -14.30
C HIS A 80 11.41 21.23 -14.60
N PRO A 81 11.62 21.62 -15.87
CA PRO A 81 11.75 23.01 -16.22
C PRO A 81 10.58 23.81 -15.66
N ASP A 82 10.88 24.93 -15.01
CA ASP A 82 9.88 25.83 -14.48
C ASP A 82 9.30 26.68 -15.62
N PRO A 83 8.03 26.45 -16.03
CA PRO A 83 7.43 27.23 -17.12
C PRO A 83 7.20 28.70 -16.72
N ASP A 84 7.14 29.00 -15.42
CA ASP A 84 6.87 30.35 -14.90
C ASP A 84 8.17 31.15 -14.70
N TYR A 85 9.35 30.52 -14.83
CA TYR A 85 10.63 31.19 -14.75
C TYR A 85 11.04 31.79 -16.10
N ASP A 86 10.83 33.10 -16.24
CA ASP A 86 11.11 33.85 -17.49
C ASP A 86 12.24 34.87 -17.27
N GLU A 87 13.46 34.49 -17.70
CA GLU A 87 14.64 35.34 -17.72
C GLU A 87 14.95 35.74 -19.18
N ALA A 88 15.15 37.04 -19.44
CA ALA A 88 15.53 37.51 -20.76
C ALA A 88 17.03 37.29 -20.98
N LEU A 89 17.38 36.19 -21.67
CA LEU A 89 18.76 35.79 -21.96
C LEU A 89 19.08 35.97 -23.45
N THR A 90 20.31 36.36 -23.75
CA THR A 90 20.90 36.28 -25.09
C THR A 90 21.85 35.09 -25.20
N TRP A 91 22.22 34.69 -26.42
CA TRP A 91 23.22 33.64 -26.63
C TRP A 91 24.53 33.91 -25.86
N GLN A 92 25.02 35.15 -25.87
CA GLN A 92 26.23 35.52 -25.15
C GLN A 92 26.06 35.36 -23.64
N ASP A 93 24.88 35.69 -23.09
CA ASP A 93 24.59 35.49 -21.67
C ASP A 93 24.63 34.00 -21.29
N LEU A 94 24.13 33.11 -22.16
CA LEU A 94 24.18 31.67 -21.91
C LEU A 94 25.63 31.15 -21.86
N VAL A 95 26.49 31.64 -22.76
CA VAL A 95 27.92 31.29 -22.78
C VAL A 95 28.64 31.83 -21.55
N ASP A 96 28.43 33.10 -21.21
CA ASP A 96 29.09 33.77 -20.09
C ASP A 96 28.67 33.18 -18.74
N GLN A 97 27.43 32.71 -18.63
CA GLN A 97 26.90 32.05 -17.42
C GLN A 97 27.20 30.55 -17.37
N GLY A 98 27.83 29.97 -18.40
CA GLY A 98 28.15 28.55 -18.46
C GLY A 98 26.94 27.63 -18.63
N LEU A 99 25.82 28.16 -19.14
CA LEU A 99 24.62 27.40 -19.51
C LEU A 99 24.76 26.70 -20.86
N VAL A 100 25.79 27.07 -21.63
CA VAL A 100 26.24 26.36 -22.82
C VAL A 100 27.56 25.68 -22.51
N SER A 101 27.68 24.40 -22.87
CA SER A 101 28.97 23.71 -22.80
C SER A 101 29.56 23.55 -24.19
N ARG A 102 30.77 24.06 -24.39
CA ARG A 102 31.54 23.91 -25.62
C ARG A 102 32.74 22.99 -25.41
N ARG A 103 32.95 22.04 -26.32
CA ARG A 103 34.18 21.26 -26.40
C ARG A 103 34.63 21.15 -27.86
N LEU A 104 35.75 21.79 -28.16
CA LEU A 104 36.47 21.63 -29.42
C LEU A 104 37.38 20.40 -29.33
N PHE A 105 37.25 19.50 -30.30
CA PHE A 105 38.20 18.42 -30.58
C PHE A 105 38.88 18.71 -31.92
N THR A 106 40.20 18.80 -31.86
CA THR A 106 41.04 19.02 -33.03
C THR A 106 41.27 17.72 -33.80
N ASN A 107 41.57 17.85 -35.09
CA ASN A 107 42.01 16.73 -35.92
C ASN A 107 43.20 15.98 -35.30
N GLY A 108 44.16 16.70 -34.71
CA GLY A 108 45.31 16.11 -34.01
C GLY A 108 44.94 15.30 -32.77
N GLU A 109 43.97 15.76 -31.97
CA GLU A 109 43.46 15.00 -30.80
C GLU A 109 42.80 13.68 -31.25
N VAL A 110 41.99 13.71 -32.31
CA VAL A 110 41.34 12.51 -32.85
C VAL A 110 42.37 11.58 -33.48
N GLN A 111 43.34 12.12 -34.20
CA GLN A 111 44.46 11.36 -34.77
C GLN A 111 45.23 10.60 -33.67
N GLN A 112 45.44 11.23 -32.52
CA GLN A 112 46.07 10.57 -31.37
C GLN A 112 45.22 9.42 -30.80
N ALA A 113 43.88 9.56 -30.82
CA ALA A 113 42.98 8.50 -30.37
C ALA A 113 43.06 7.23 -31.24
N PHE A 114 43.40 7.37 -32.52
CA PHE A 114 43.63 6.27 -33.45
C PHE A 114 45.10 5.83 -33.54
N ALA A 115 46.02 6.41 -32.77
CA ALA A 115 47.45 6.11 -32.85
C ALA A 115 47.75 4.63 -32.53
N GLY A 116 48.53 3.97 -33.40
CA GLY A 116 48.88 2.56 -33.25
C GLY A 116 47.77 1.57 -33.64
N THR A 117 46.64 2.07 -34.15
CA THR A 117 45.59 1.24 -34.77
C THR A 117 45.80 1.15 -36.29
N VAL A 118 45.05 0.27 -36.96
CA VAL A 118 45.08 0.18 -38.43
C VAL A 118 44.47 1.41 -39.12
N TRP A 119 43.70 2.22 -38.38
CA TRP A 119 43.00 3.42 -38.87
C TRP A 119 43.76 4.72 -38.67
N ALA A 120 45.02 4.65 -38.24
CA ALA A 120 45.83 5.83 -38.01
C ALA A 120 45.97 6.69 -39.27
N ASP A 121 46.13 6.07 -40.45
CA ASP A 121 46.40 6.79 -41.70
C ASP A 121 45.16 6.97 -42.60
N ASP A 122 43.96 6.63 -42.10
CA ASP A 122 42.71 6.61 -42.89
C ASP A 122 41.91 7.93 -42.83
N ASP A 123 42.53 9.03 -42.42
CA ASP A 123 41.93 10.37 -42.40
C ASP A 123 42.94 11.42 -42.92
N PRO A 124 43.02 11.58 -44.25
CA PRO A 124 44.00 12.47 -44.88
C PRO A 124 43.87 13.93 -44.44
N GLU A 125 42.64 14.40 -44.21
CA GLU A 125 42.37 15.78 -43.80
C GLU A 125 42.84 16.05 -42.37
N ALA A 126 42.79 15.05 -41.46
CA ALA A 126 43.39 15.20 -40.15
C ALA A 126 44.92 15.26 -40.15
N LEU A 127 45.57 14.66 -41.16
CA LEU A 127 47.03 14.70 -41.33
C LEU A 127 47.48 16.01 -41.97
N ASP A 128 46.69 16.55 -42.89
CA ASP A 128 46.99 17.79 -43.61
C ASP A 128 46.74 19.05 -42.76
N ASP A 129 45.72 19.03 -41.89
CA ASP A 129 45.41 20.13 -40.96
C ASP A 129 45.16 19.63 -39.52
N PRO A 130 46.23 19.35 -38.74
CA PRO A 130 46.10 18.84 -37.38
C PRO A 130 45.44 19.81 -36.39
N ASP A 131 45.56 21.13 -36.64
CA ASP A 131 44.97 22.16 -35.78
C ASP A 131 43.50 22.47 -36.15
N GLY A 132 43.02 21.94 -37.28
CA GLY A 132 41.64 22.05 -37.74
C GLY A 132 40.63 21.41 -36.78
N ALA A 133 39.40 21.93 -36.81
CA ALA A 133 38.30 21.45 -35.98
C ALA A 133 37.72 20.15 -36.57
N TYR A 134 37.86 19.03 -35.86
CA TYR A 134 37.17 17.79 -36.19
C TYR A 134 35.70 17.86 -35.73
N LEU A 135 35.52 18.16 -34.44
CA LEU A 135 34.23 18.30 -33.78
C LEU A 135 34.27 19.54 -32.89
N ASP A 136 33.48 20.56 -33.20
CA ASP A 136 33.27 21.71 -32.31
C ASP A 136 31.88 21.58 -31.69
N LEU A 137 31.82 20.86 -30.57
CA LEU A 137 30.58 20.42 -29.95
C LEU A 137 30.04 21.49 -29.01
N TRP A 138 28.82 21.94 -29.27
CA TRP A 138 28.06 22.83 -28.40
C TRP A 138 26.81 22.10 -27.89
N MET A 139 26.63 22.09 -26.58
CA MET A 139 25.50 21.44 -25.91
C MET A 139 24.70 22.47 -25.13
N VAL A 140 23.38 22.47 -25.34
CA VAL A 140 22.44 23.35 -24.64
C VAL A 140 21.19 22.59 -24.25
N ASP A 141 20.77 22.74 -23.00
CA ASP A 141 19.49 22.26 -22.52
C ASP A 141 18.35 23.20 -22.92
N LEU A 142 17.42 22.71 -23.73
CA LEU A 142 16.28 23.47 -24.24
C LEU A 142 15.00 23.24 -23.41
N GLY A 143 15.06 22.48 -22.31
CA GLY A 143 13.91 22.27 -21.43
C GLY A 143 13.36 23.59 -20.87
N PRO A 144 14.21 24.45 -20.27
CA PRO A 144 13.81 25.77 -19.81
C PRO A 144 13.41 26.71 -20.96
N PRO A 145 12.20 27.29 -20.95
CA PRO A 145 11.75 28.19 -22.00
C PRO A 145 12.64 29.43 -22.19
N ALA A 146 13.23 29.94 -21.11
CA ALA A 146 14.16 31.07 -21.14
C ALA A 146 15.43 30.75 -21.95
N ILE A 147 15.99 29.56 -21.79
CA ILE A 147 17.18 29.11 -22.54
C ILE A 147 16.80 28.83 -23.99
N ALA A 148 15.72 28.07 -24.22
CA ALA A 148 15.28 27.72 -25.58
C ALA A 148 15.00 28.97 -26.44
N ARG A 149 14.40 30.02 -25.87
CA ARG A 149 14.12 31.27 -26.59
C ARG A 149 15.38 32.03 -26.99
N ALA A 150 16.45 31.92 -26.21
CA ALA A 150 17.72 32.59 -26.46
C ALA A 150 18.54 31.93 -27.59
N VAL A 151 18.24 30.67 -27.92
CA VAL A 151 18.97 29.86 -28.91
C VAL A 151 18.19 29.64 -30.19
N LEU A 152 16.92 29.28 -30.08
CA LEU A 152 16.06 28.98 -31.23
C LEU A 152 15.40 30.24 -31.77
N ASP A 153 15.21 30.28 -33.09
CA ASP A 153 14.38 31.28 -33.73
C ASP A 153 12.91 31.16 -33.28
N ASP A 154 12.06 32.11 -33.66
CA ASP A 154 10.68 32.16 -33.17
C ASP A 154 9.84 30.96 -33.65
N ASP A 155 10.08 30.47 -34.86
CA ASP A 155 9.33 29.34 -35.44
C ASP A 155 9.76 28.00 -34.83
N SER A 156 11.07 27.71 -34.73
CA SER A 156 11.58 26.49 -34.09
C SER A 156 11.27 26.46 -32.60
N PHE A 157 11.30 27.61 -31.91
CA PHE A 157 10.87 27.70 -30.52
C PHE A 157 9.39 27.32 -30.36
N ALA A 158 8.51 27.85 -31.22
CA ALA A 158 7.09 27.50 -31.18
C ALA A 158 6.84 26.01 -31.48
N GLU A 159 7.59 25.43 -32.43
CA GLU A 159 7.53 24.00 -32.72
C GLU A 159 7.94 23.14 -31.52
N LEU A 160 9.05 23.51 -30.86
CA LEU A 160 9.51 22.84 -29.64
C LEU A 160 8.48 22.92 -28.51
N GLN A 161 7.89 24.09 -28.27
CA GLN A 161 6.87 24.24 -27.23
C GLN A 161 5.64 23.36 -27.51
N ASN A 162 5.19 23.31 -28.78
CA ASN A 162 4.11 22.40 -29.19
C ASN A 162 4.48 20.93 -28.95
N PHE A 163 5.70 20.53 -29.29
CA PHE A 163 6.20 19.18 -29.03
C PHE A 163 6.16 18.83 -27.53
N LEU A 164 6.59 19.74 -26.65
CA LEU A 164 6.59 19.54 -25.20
C LEU A 164 5.19 19.45 -24.59
N THR A 165 4.15 20.00 -25.23
CA THR A 165 2.76 19.76 -24.79
C THR A 165 2.31 18.31 -24.98
N ILE A 166 2.85 17.63 -25.99
CA ILE A 166 2.54 16.23 -26.31
C ILE A 166 3.41 15.29 -25.47
N SER A 167 4.67 15.67 -25.26
CA SER A 167 5.67 14.87 -24.54
C SER A 167 6.22 15.65 -23.32
N PRO A 168 5.41 15.88 -22.28
CA PRO A 168 5.76 16.80 -21.17
C PRO A 168 6.89 16.32 -20.26
N ASN A 169 7.30 15.06 -20.40
CA ASN A 169 8.39 14.46 -19.62
C ASN A 169 9.70 14.34 -20.42
N ASP A 170 9.68 14.64 -21.72
CA ASP A 170 10.89 14.67 -22.53
C ASP A 170 11.71 15.91 -22.13
N GLU A 171 13.02 15.73 -22.03
CA GLU A 171 13.99 16.81 -21.90
C GLU A 171 14.70 17.00 -23.25
N PRO A 172 14.47 18.14 -23.94
CA PRO A 172 15.10 18.44 -25.21
C PRO A 172 16.50 19.04 -25.00
N ILE A 173 17.49 18.50 -25.71
CA ILE A 173 18.89 18.90 -25.64
C ILE A 173 19.34 19.24 -27.06
N LEU A 174 19.74 20.49 -27.29
CA LEU A 174 20.37 20.89 -28.54
C LEU A 174 21.82 20.45 -28.56
N VAL A 175 22.22 19.84 -29.66
CA VAL A 175 23.62 19.55 -29.98
C VAL A 175 23.95 20.20 -31.31
N VAL A 176 25.02 20.99 -31.35
CA VAL A 176 25.54 21.62 -32.57
C VAL A 176 26.99 21.20 -32.78
N ASP A 177 27.32 20.80 -33.99
CA ASP A 177 28.70 20.58 -34.45
C ASP A 177 29.06 21.63 -35.51
N ALA A 178 29.99 22.52 -35.15
CA ALA A 178 30.57 23.51 -36.08
C ALA A 178 31.89 23.02 -36.74
N GLY A 179 32.24 21.74 -36.56
CA GLY A 179 33.34 21.05 -37.24
C GLY A 179 32.87 20.28 -38.48
N ARG A 180 33.54 19.16 -38.77
CA ARG A 180 33.29 18.32 -39.95
C ARG A 180 32.69 16.94 -39.63
N HIS A 181 32.37 16.65 -38.37
CA HIS A 181 31.96 15.31 -37.93
C HIS A 181 30.51 14.97 -38.33
N GLY A 182 29.55 15.88 -38.17
CA GLY A 182 28.17 15.71 -38.68
C GLY A 182 27.17 15.03 -37.73
N LEU A 183 27.58 14.70 -36.50
CA LEU A 183 26.77 14.16 -35.37
C LEU A 183 26.14 12.76 -35.55
N VAL A 184 25.70 12.38 -36.74
CA VAL A 184 25.05 11.10 -37.06
C VAL A 184 25.52 10.59 -38.42
N SER A 185 25.37 9.29 -38.70
CA SER A 185 25.74 8.74 -40.02
C SER A 185 24.83 9.21 -41.16
N GLU A 186 25.30 9.03 -42.40
CA GLU A 186 24.54 9.31 -43.61
C GLU A 186 23.25 8.48 -43.72
N ASP A 187 23.24 7.27 -43.16
CA ASP A 187 22.10 6.35 -43.17
C ASP A 187 21.13 6.59 -41.99
N PHE A 188 21.36 7.63 -41.18
CA PHE A 188 20.55 7.94 -40.01
C PHE A 188 19.08 8.21 -40.37
N VAL A 189 18.19 7.53 -39.65
CA VAL A 189 16.74 7.72 -39.78
C VAL A 189 16.25 8.66 -38.70
N ARG A 190 15.62 9.76 -39.09
CA ARG A 190 14.98 10.73 -38.19
C ARG A 190 14.00 10.07 -37.23
N ASN A 191 13.84 10.66 -36.05
CA ASN A 191 13.09 10.11 -34.93
C ASN A 191 13.58 8.71 -34.54
N THR A 192 14.88 8.42 -34.56
CA THR A 192 15.46 7.19 -33.99
C THR A 192 16.57 7.54 -33.00
N SER A 193 17.14 6.55 -32.33
CA SER A 193 18.31 6.78 -31.47
C SER A 193 19.52 7.05 -32.36
N PRO A 194 20.26 8.15 -32.13
CA PRO A 194 21.46 8.46 -32.90
C PRO A 194 22.50 7.33 -32.74
N ASP A 195 23.17 6.99 -33.82
CA ASP A 195 24.12 5.89 -33.89
C ASP A 195 25.50 6.26 -33.34
N TRP A 196 25.93 7.50 -33.57
CA TRP A 196 27.22 8.03 -33.10
C TRP A 196 27.14 8.81 -31.79
N LEU A 197 25.94 9.06 -31.26
CA LEU A 197 25.76 9.79 -30.00
C LEU A 197 25.19 8.88 -28.91
N SER A 198 25.84 8.87 -27.76
CA SER A 198 25.33 8.24 -26.54
C SER A 198 25.54 9.16 -25.36
N ALA A 199 24.73 9.05 -24.31
CA ALA A 199 24.93 9.82 -23.09
C ALA A 199 24.93 8.92 -21.87
N GLU A 200 25.61 9.37 -20.82
CA GLU A 200 25.60 8.72 -19.52
C GLU A 200 25.52 9.74 -18.38
N GLN A 201 24.89 9.32 -17.29
CA GLN A 201 24.83 10.06 -16.03
C GLN A 201 25.02 9.07 -14.88
N ASP A 202 25.92 9.41 -13.94
CA ASP A 202 26.29 8.54 -12.82
C ASP A 202 26.79 7.14 -13.27
N GLY A 203 27.41 7.04 -14.45
CA GLY A 203 27.87 5.76 -15.03
C GLY A 203 26.75 4.84 -15.52
N LEU A 204 25.55 5.40 -15.73
CA LEU A 204 24.39 4.71 -16.31
C LEU A 204 23.98 5.37 -17.63
N PRO A 205 23.54 4.59 -18.64
CA PRO A 205 23.17 5.12 -19.93
C PRO A 205 21.91 5.98 -19.84
N VAL A 206 21.92 7.08 -20.60
CA VAL A 206 20.78 7.97 -20.83
C VAL A 206 20.25 7.66 -22.22
N ALA A 207 18.96 7.29 -22.30
CA ALA A 207 18.33 6.97 -23.57
C ALA A 207 18.12 8.25 -24.38
N LEU A 208 18.88 8.40 -25.46
CA LEU A 208 18.78 9.51 -26.42
C LEU A 208 17.97 9.10 -27.65
N ARG A 209 17.23 10.06 -28.18
CA ARG A 209 16.47 9.92 -29.43
C ARG A 209 16.39 11.25 -30.13
N ASP A 210 16.36 11.25 -31.46
CA ASP A 210 16.04 12.45 -32.23
C ASP A 210 14.59 12.90 -31.94
N ALA A 211 14.42 14.21 -31.70
CA ALA A 211 13.12 14.83 -31.52
C ALA A 211 12.37 14.96 -32.86
N ASP A 212 13.10 14.89 -33.99
CA ASP A 212 12.56 15.03 -35.35
C ASP A 212 11.86 16.38 -35.57
N LEU A 213 12.50 17.45 -35.09
CA LEU A 213 12.05 18.83 -35.27
C LEU A 213 12.95 19.52 -36.30
N PHE A 214 12.43 20.56 -36.94
CA PHE A 214 13.28 21.47 -37.71
C PHE A 214 13.98 22.42 -36.74
N VAL A 215 15.26 22.72 -37.01
CA VAL A 215 16.10 23.51 -36.11
C VAL A 215 16.68 24.68 -36.89
N GLU A 216 16.14 25.87 -36.62
CA GLU A 216 16.72 27.14 -37.02
C GLU A 216 17.21 27.89 -35.78
N LEU A 217 18.47 28.32 -35.82
CA LEU A 217 19.16 28.94 -34.70
C LEU A 217 19.17 30.46 -34.88
N ARG A 218 19.15 31.22 -33.77
CA ARG A 218 19.28 32.68 -33.81
C ARG A 218 20.68 33.12 -34.24
N ASP A 219 20.75 34.35 -34.73
CA ASP A 219 22.01 35.04 -35.02
C ASP A 219 22.95 35.04 -33.81
N GLY A 220 24.19 34.61 -34.05
CA GLY A 220 25.25 34.54 -33.03
C GLY A 220 25.48 33.15 -32.44
N VAL A 221 24.52 32.23 -32.60
CA VAL A 221 24.74 30.80 -32.33
C VAL A 221 25.65 30.23 -33.44
N PRO A 222 26.62 29.35 -33.11
CA PRO A 222 27.53 28.76 -34.10
C PRO A 222 26.80 28.09 -35.26
N GLU A 223 27.24 28.38 -36.49
CA GLU A 223 26.77 27.70 -37.69
C GLU A 223 27.36 26.29 -37.76
N GLY A 224 26.54 25.30 -38.15
CA GLY A 224 26.96 23.92 -38.23
C GLY A 224 25.80 22.94 -38.31
N THR A 225 26.09 21.66 -38.13
CA THR A 225 25.06 20.61 -38.06
C THR A 225 24.40 20.66 -36.69
N ALA A 226 23.10 20.95 -36.65
CA ALA A 226 22.33 21.06 -35.42
C ALA A 226 21.22 20.01 -35.34
N MET A 227 21.02 19.43 -34.16
CA MET A 227 19.89 18.53 -33.90
C MET A 227 19.40 18.64 -32.46
N ILE A 228 18.10 18.40 -32.26
CA ILE A 228 17.51 18.32 -30.92
C ILE A 228 17.35 16.85 -30.55
N LEU A 229 18.10 16.43 -29.54
CA LEU A 229 17.94 15.14 -28.88
C LEU A 229 16.91 15.26 -27.78
N ARG A 230 16.24 14.16 -27.46
CA ARG A 230 15.30 14.07 -26.35
C ARG A 230 15.58 12.85 -25.49
N THR A 231 15.33 13.00 -24.20
CA THR A 231 15.40 11.93 -23.22
C THR A 231 14.26 12.01 -22.21
N ASP A 232 13.69 10.88 -21.79
CA ASP A 232 12.57 10.87 -20.85
C ASP A 232 13.08 10.97 -19.40
N ARG A 233 12.77 12.08 -18.72
CA ARG A 233 13.15 12.34 -17.33
C ARG A 233 12.62 11.30 -16.34
N ARG A 234 11.55 10.58 -16.67
CA ARG A 234 11.01 9.50 -15.82
C ARG A 234 11.99 8.35 -15.66
N LEU A 235 12.88 8.16 -16.64
CA LEU A 235 13.99 7.20 -16.60
C LEU A 235 15.11 7.64 -15.64
N GLY A 236 14.98 8.83 -15.04
CA GLY A 236 15.83 9.36 -13.98
C GLY A 236 17.04 10.14 -14.50
N PHE A 237 16.97 10.65 -15.73
CA PHE A 237 17.84 11.73 -16.17
C PHE A 237 17.51 13.01 -15.40
N ASP A 238 18.53 13.67 -14.89
CA ASP A 238 18.42 14.96 -14.19
C ASP A 238 19.37 15.98 -14.83
N PRO A 239 18.88 16.95 -15.62
CA PRO A 239 19.73 17.92 -16.32
C PRO A 239 20.51 18.85 -15.38
N THR A 240 20.07 18.96 -14.12
CA THR A 240 20.73 19.81 -13.11
C THR A 240 22.04 19.22 -12.58
N ARG A 241 22.27 17.93 -12.85
CA ARG A 241 23.48 17.21 -12.47
C ARG A 241 24.36 16.99 -13.69
N GLU A 242 25.67 16.88 -13.45
CA GLU A 242 26.62 16.63 -14.52
C GLU A 242 26.30 15.32 -15.26
N TRP A 243 26.28 15.39 -16.58
CA TRP A 243 26.11 14.25 -17.48
C TRP A 243 27.10 14.37 -18.64
N THR A 244 27.42 13.24 -19.27
CA THR A 244 28.43 13.16 -20.33
C THR A 244 27.78 12.75 -21.63
N LEU A 245 28.03 13.52 -22.70
CA LEU A 245 27.75 13.13 -24.08
C LEU A 245 29.01 12.48 -24.66
N ASN A 246 28.84 11.29 -25.21
CA ASN A 246 29.86 10.51 -25.90
C ASN A 246 29.55 10.52 -27.40
N VAL A 247 30.49 11.02 -28.18
CA VAL A 247 30.43 11.11 -29.65
C VAL A 247 31.45 10.14 -30.24
N LEU A 248 31.02 9.29 -31.17
CA LEU A 248 31.92 8.35 -31.85
C LEU A 248 32.57 9.00 -33.08
N ALA A 249 33.88 9.20 -33.04
CA ALA A 249 34.66 9.46 -34.24
C ALA A 249 34.85 8.14 -35.01
N VAL A 250 34.54 8.13 -36.30
CA VAL A 250 34.54 6.91 -37.13
C VAL A 250 35.56 7.04 -38.27
N ARG A 251 36.31 5.95 -38.53
CA ARG A 251 37.23 5.81 -39.67
C ARG A 251 37.06 4.47 -40.36
N GLU A 252 37.25 4.43 -41.67
CA GLU A 252 37.10 3.23 -42.49
C GLU A 252 38.42 2.83 -43.17
N HIS A 253 38.78 1.54 -43.09
CA HIS A 253 39.97 1.00 -43.74
C HIS A 253 39.63 0.03 -44.87
N GLY A 254 40.00 0.38 -46.11
CA GLY A 254 39.87 -0.47 -47.30
C GLY A 254 38.61 -0.21 -48.14
N SER A 255 38.59 -0.71 -49.39
CA SER A 255 37.60 -0.29 -50.41
C SER A 255 36.54 -1.32 -50.81
N PHE A 256 36.74 -2.62 -50.51
CA PHE A 256 35.82 -3.69 -50.93
C PHE A 256 34.91 -4.19 -49.79
N GLN A 257 35.37 -4.06 -48.54
CA GLN A 257 34.64 -4.25 -47.29
C GLN A 257 35.39 -3.43 -46.21
N PRO A 258 35.06 -2.14 -46.04
CA PRO A 258 35.77 -1.29 -45.09
C PRO A 258 35.67 -1.87 -43.68
N GLN A 259 36.81 -1.94 -42.98
CA GLN A 259 36.82 -2.21 -41.55
C GLN A 259 36.62 -0.89 -40.83
N VAL A 260 35.64 -0.83 -39.93
CA VAL A 260 35.33 0.40 -39.20
C VAL A 260 36.07 0.44 -37.87
N GLY A 261 36.76 1.56 -37.62
CA GLY A 261 37.38 1.91 -36.36
C GLY A 261 36.63 3.05 -35.70
N THR A 262 36.47 2.98 -34.37
CA THR A 262 35.80 4.02 -33.59
C THR A 262 36.67 4.53 -32.45
N ALA A 263 36.55 5.81 -32.15
CA ALA A 263 37.13 6.44 -30.97
C ALA A 263 36.06 7.31 -30.27
N THR A 264 35.99 7.24 -28.95
CA THR A 264 34.98 7.98 -28.19
C THR A 264 35.51 9.34 -27.74
N LEU A 265 34.80 10.39 -28.12
CA LEU A 265 35.02 11.78 -27.70
C LEU A 265 33.96 12.15 -26.67
N ALA A 266 34.37 12.59 -25.48
CA ALA A 266 33.47 12.83 -24.36
C ALA A 266 33.42 14.32 -23.97
N ALA A 267 32.22 14.85 -23.77
CA ALA A 267 31.99 16.21 -23.28
C ALA A 267 30.93 16.21 -22.18
N THR A 268 31.15 17.00 -21.13
CA THR A 268 30.24 17.10 -19.98
C THR A 268 29.34 18.31 -20.08
N HIS A 269 28.11 18.20 -19.61
CA HIS A 269 27.16 19.30 -19.50
C HIS A 269 26.40 19.25 -18.17
N ARG A 270 25.93 20.41 -17.72
CA ARG A 270 24.97 20.56 -16.62
C ARG A 270 24.22 21.87 -16.79
N THR A 271 22.95 21.88 -16.41
CA THR A 271 22.11 23.09 -16.41
C THR A 271 21.95 23.59 -14.97
N ASP A 272 21.83 24.90 -14.77
CA ASP A 272 21.65 25.47 -13.44
C ASP A 272 20.28 25.07 -12.83
N GLU A 273 20.26 24.68 -11.54
CA GLU A 273 19.04 24.31 -10.81
C GLU A 273 18.00 25.43 -10.79
N ARG A 274 18.38 26.70 -10.98
CA ARG A 274 17.45 27.85 -10.96
C ARG A 274 16.31 27.78 -11.98
N PHE A 275 16.51 27.05 -13.07
CA PHE A 275 15.50 26.87 -14.13
C PHE A 275 14.54 25.71 -13.87
N PHE A 276 14.72 24.96 -12.77
CA PHE A 276 14.00 23.73 -12.51
C PHE A 276 13.23 23.78 -11.19
N THR A 277 12.04 23.19 -11.21
CA THR A 277 11.26 22.85 -10.02
C THR A 277 11.31 21.36 -9.74
N ARG A 278 11.45 21.00 -8.46
CA ARG A 278 11.31 19.62 -8.00
C ARG A 278 9.96 19.51 -7.26
N PRO A 279 8.92 18.88 -7.83
CA PRO A 279 7.67 18.69 -7.12
C PRO A 279 7.97 17.94 -5.82
N GLY A 280 7.61 18.54 -4.68
CA GLY A 280 7.93 18.00 -3.36
C GLY A 280 7.49 16.54 -3.24
N VAL A 281 8.37 15.69 -2.70
CA VAL A 281 8.03 14.30 -2.40
C VAL A 281 6.84 14.33 -1.43
N VAL A 282 5.67 13.89 -1.90
CA VAL A 282 4.53 13.65 -1.01
C VAL A 282 4.95 12.49 -0.12
N GLU A 283 5.40 12.78 1.10
CA GLU A 283 5.65 11.74 2.09
C GLU A 283 4.36 10.92 2.23
N PRO A 284 4.41 9.60 1.97
CA PRO A 284 3.24 8.77 2.12
C PRO A 284 2.81 8.84 3.58
N VAL A 285 1.60 9.35 3.82
CA VAL A 285 1.01 9.44 5.15
C VAL A 285 1.05 8.05 5.78
N ALA A 286 1.49 7.96 7.04
CA ALA A 286 1.59 6.68 7.71
C ALA A 286 0.25 5.91 7.63
N PRO A 287 0.21 4.62 7.26
CA PRO A 287 -1.04 3.94 6.91
C PRO A 287 -2.08 3.91 8.04
N TRP A 288 -1.65 3.98 9.30
CA TRP A 288 -2.56 4.08 10.45
C TRP A 288 -3.29 5.43 10.54
N VAL A 289 -2.64 6.53 10.11
CA VAL A 289 -3.26 7.86 10.05
C VAL A 289 -4.31 7.88 8.95
N GLU A 290 -4.02 7.26 7.82
CA GLU A 290 -4.97 7.11 6.72
C GLU A 290 -6.18 6.25 7.14
N ALA A 291 -5.95 5.13 7.84
CA ALA A 291 -7.01 4.30 8.40
C ALA A 291 -7.91 5.08 9.39
N LEU A 292 -7.33 5.94 10.25
CA LEU A 292 -8.08 6.82 11.15
C LEU A 292 -8.91 7.87 10.40
N ARG A 293 -8.32 8.52 9.39
CA ARG A 293 -9.01 9.55 8.59
C ARG A 293 -10.18 8.96 7.84
N ASN A 294 -9.98 7.82 7.17
CA ASN A 294 -11.01 7.15 6.38
C ASN A 294 -12.19 6.65 7.24
N ARG A 295 -11.97 6.37 8.52
CA ARG A 295 -13.00 5.86 9.45
C ARG A 295 -13.37 6.85 10.56
N ALA A 296 -13.04 8.13 10.41
CA ALA A 296 -13.22 9.11 11.48
C ALA A 296 -14.68 9.24 11.95
N SER A 297 -15.64 9.27 11.01
CA SER A 297 -17.07 9.32 11.33
C SER A 297 -17.55 8.08 12.09
N ASP A 298 -17.17 6.89 11.63
CA ASP A 298 -17.49 5.62 12.28
C ASP A 298 -16.95 5.58 13.72
N LEU A 299 -15.71 6.05 13.92
CA LEU A 299 -15.05 6.08 15.23
C LEU A 299 -15.73 7.05 16.20
N VAL A 300 -16.21 8.20 15.72
CA VAL A 300 -16.96 9.15 16.55
C VAL A 300 -18.27 8.53 17.02
N VAL A 301 -19.05 7.94 16.10
CA VAL A 301 -20.32 7.29 16.44
C VAL A 301 -20.10 6.13 17.42
N LEU A 302 -19.10 5.28 17.16
CA LEU A 302 -18.72 4.19 18.05
C LEU A 302 -18.34 4.71 19.44
N SER A 303 -17.49 5.72 19.52
CA SER A 303 -16.99 6.26 20.79
C SER A 303 -18.10 6.87 21.63
N VAL A 304 -19.01 7.63 21.02
CA VAL A 304 -20.19 8.20 21.71
C VAL A 304 -21.09 7.08 22.22
N PHE A 305 -21.36 6.06 21.41
CA PHE A 305 -22.18 4.92 21.81
C PHE A 305 -21.54 4.13 22.97
N LEU A 306 -20.25 3.80 22.87
CA LEU A 306 -19.54 3.06 23.91
C LEU A 306 -19.47 3.86 25.21
N ALA A 307 -19.18 5.17 25.14
CA ALA A 307 -19.17 6.05 26.30
C ALA A 307 -20.55 6.12 26.98
N ALA A 308 -21.62 6.26 26.20
CA ALA A 308 -22.99 6.25 26.72
C ALA A 308 -23.35 4.92 27.38
N LEU A 309 -23.01 3.79 26.74
CA LEU A 309 -23.27 2.46 27.27
C LEU A 309 -22.50 2.21 28.58
N VAL A 310 -21.21 2.55 28.62
CA VAL A 310 -20.38 2.45 29.83
C VAL A 310 -20.92 3.34 30.95
N ALA A 311 -21.33 4.58 30.65
CA ALA A 311 -21.91 5.48 31.64
C ALA A 311 -23.24 4.96 32.19
N ILE A 312 -24.12 4.43 31.34
CA ILE A 312 -25.40 3.84 31.75
C ILE A 312 -25.16 2.61 32.64
N LEU A 313 -24.32 1.67 32.21
CA LEU A 313 -24.05 0.44 32.95
C LEU A 313 -23.19 0.68 34.21
N GLY A 314 -22.43 1.76 34.28
CA GLY A 314 -21.63 2.09 35.46
C GLY A 314 -22.33 2.94 36.50
N LEU A 315 -23.13 3.92 36.08
CA LEU A 315 -23.74 4.89 37.01
C LEU A 315 -25.22 4.62 37.25
N ARG A 316 -25.92 3.98 36.30
CA ARG A 316 -27.38 3.84 36.31
C ARG A 316 -27.87 2.43 36.01
N MET A 317 -27.06 1.40 36.31
CA MET A 317 -27.38 0.00 36.00
C MET A 317 -28.75 -0.44 36.54
N ASN A 318 -29.01 -0.23 37.83
CA ASN A 318 -30.27 -0.66 38.46
C ASN A 318 -31.46 0.14 37.93
N SER A 319 -31.31 1.47 37.80
CA SER A 319 -32.35 2.34 37.24
C SER A 319 -32.69 1.98 35.79
N PHE A 320 -31.69 1.59 35.00
CA PHE A 320 -31.88 1.15 33.62
C PHE A 320 -32.60 -0.20 33.55
N ALA A 321 -32.23 -1.16 34.41
CA ALA A 321 -32.89 -2.46 34.51
C ALA A 321 -34.35 -2.36 35.00
N ALA A 322 -34.67 -1.36 35.83
CA ALA A 322 -36.00 -1.12 36.35
C ALA A 322 -36.97 -0.47 35.33
N LEU A 323 -36.49 -0.04 34.16
CA LEU A 323 -37.37 0.56 33.16
C LEU A 323 -38.39 -0.47 32.62
N PRO A 324 -39.66 -0.08 32.42
CA PRO A 324 -40.65 -0.97 31.81
C PRO A 324 -40.27 -1.37 30.38
N ALA A 325 -39.52 -0.50 29.69
CA ALA A 325 -38.99 -0.72 28.34
C ALA A 325 -37.59 -1.36 28.33
N PHE A 326 -37.12 -1.97 29.43
CA PHE A 326 -35.78 -2.55 29.49
C PHE A 326 -35.49 -3.57 28.38
N THR A 327 -36.38 -4.56 28.20
CA THR A 327 -36.21 -5.62 27.19
C THR A 327 -36.10 -5.07 25.77
N PRO A 328 -37.01 -4.21 25.26
CA PRO A 328 -36.85 -3.64 23.93
C PRO A 328 -35.62 -2.72 23.81
N LEU A 329 -35.26 -1.97 24.85
CA LEU A 329 -34.04 -1.15 24.83
C LEU A 329 -32.78 -2.01 24.73
N ARG A 330 -32.70 -3.11 25.50
CA ARG A 330 -31.60 -4.08 25.41
C ARG A 330 -31.51 -4.69 24.01
N LEU A 331 -32.63 -5.14 23.44
CA LEU A 331 -32.65 -5.67 22.08
C LEU A 331 -32.26 -4.60 21.04
N GLY A 332 -32.61 -3.34 21.26
CA GLY A 332 -32.16 -2.22 20.43
C GLY A 332 -30.64 -2.03 20.47
N VAL A 333 -30.03 -2.09 21.66
CA VAL A 333 -28.57 -2.06 21.81
C VAL A 333 -27.89 -3.24 21.09
N LEU A 334 -28.45 -4.44 21.23
CA LEU A 334 -27.94 -5.64 20.55
C LEU A 334 -28.13 -5.59 19.01
N ALA A 335 -29.20 -4.95 18.55
CA ALA A 335 -29.43 -4.72 17.12
C ALA A 335 -28.39 -3.74 16.56
N PHE A 336 -28.13 -2.65 17.28
CA PHE A 336 -27.08 -1.69 16.93
C PHE A 336 -25.70 -2.37 16.89
N MET A 337 -25.37 -3.21 17.88
CA MET A 337 -24.10 -3.95 17.85
C MET A 337 -23.99 -4.93 16.69
N THR A 338 -25.09 -5.61 16.34
CA THR A 338 -25.08 -6.53 15.19
C THR A 338 -24.91 -5.77 13.87
N ALA A 339 -25.72 -4.73 13.64
CA ALA A 339 -25.78 -4.03 12.36
C ALA A 339 -24.64 -3.03 12.18
N PHE A 340 -24.47 -2.09 13.12
CA PHE A 340 -23.48 -1.03 12.99
C PHE A 340 -22.08 -1.51 13.37
N VAL A 341 -21.91 -2.13 14.55
CA VAL A 341 -20.56 -2.54 14.97
C VAL A 341 -20.08 -3.80 14.25
N GLY A 342 -20.94 -4.81 14.12
CA GLY A 342 -20.62 -6.07 13.48
C GLY A 342 -20.52 -5.95 11.95
N TRP A 343 -21.67 -5.81 11.29
CA TRP A 343 -21.74 -5.82 9.83
C TRP A 343 -21.09 -4.59 9.19
N TRP A 344 -21.50 -3.38 9.54
CA TRP A 344 -20.93 -2.16 8.95
C TRP A 344 -19.47 -1.93 9.37
N GLY A 345 -19.23 -1.87 10.67
CA GLY A 345 -17.95 -1.46 11.25
C GLY A 345 -16.89 -2.56 11.32
N GLN A 346 -17.26 -3.82 11.07
CA GLN A 346 -16.36 -4.99 11.16
C GLN A 346 -15.64 -5.12 12.52
N GLY A 347 -16.20 -4.53 13.58
CA GLY A 347 -15.63 -4.46 14.93
C GLY A 347 -15.81 -5.74 15.77
N GLN A 348 -15.81 -6.91 15.13
CA GLN A 348 -16.01 -8.18 15.81
C GLN A 348 -14.69 -8.64 16.43
N LEU A 349 -14.59 -8.59 17.76
CA LEU A 349 -13.44 -9.17 18.45
C LEU A 349 -13.41 -10.69 18.23
N SER A 350 -12.23 -11.23 18.00
CA SER A 350 -11.98 -12.65 17.74
C SER A 350 -10.75 -13.13 18.50
N ILE A 351 -10.67 -14.45 18.70
CA ILE A 351 -9.47 -15.11 19.24
C ILE A 351 -8.24 -14.85 18.36
N VAL A 352 -8.41 -14.57 17.05
CA VAL A 352 -7.30 -14.27 16.12
C VAL A 352 -6.44 -13.12 16.63
N THR A 353 -7.05 -12.03 17.11
CA THR A 353 -6.28 -10.88 17.65
C THR A 353 -5.45 -11.29 18.87
N VAL A 354 -6.02 -12.13 19.74
CA VAL A 354 -5.32 -12.60 20.96
C VAL A 354 -4.16 -13.52 20.59
N LEU A 355 -4.37 -14.47 19.68
CA LEU A 355 -3.31 -15.38 19.20
C LEU A 355 -2.23 -14.59 18.46
N GLY A 356 -2.61 -13.60 17.65
CA GLY A 356 -1.70 -12.69 16.97
C GLY A 356 -0.82 -11.93 17.96
N VAL A 357 -1.41 -11.34 19.00
CA VAL A 357 -0.65 -10.65 20.07
C VAL A 357 0.32 -11.60 20.79
N ILE A 358 -0.12 -12.81 21.15
CA ILE A 358 0.74 -13.81 21.81
C ILE A 358 1.92 -14.17 20.91
N ARG A 359 1.66 -14.41 19.62
CA ARG A 359 2.69 -14.74 18.63
C ARG A 359 3.68 -13.60 18.42
N THR A 360 3.19 -12.38 18.19
CA THR A 360 4.05 -11.20 17.99
C THR A 360 4.91 -10.92 19.22
N ALA A 361 4.36 -11.09 20.42
CA ALA A 361 5.12 -10.96 21.67
C ALA A 361 6.25 -12.00 21.79
N PHE A 362 6.02 -13.22 21.32
CA PHE A 362 7.01 -14.29 21.33
C PHE A 362 8.08 -14.10 20.25
N ASP A 363 7.68 -13.71 19.04
CA ASP A 363 8.57 -13.51 17.88
C ASP A 363 9.37 -12.19 17.96
N GLY A 364 9.09 -11.33 18.95
CA GLY A 364 9.73 -10.00 19.09
C GLY A 364 9.33 -9.01 17.99
N GLY A 365 8.18 -9.23 17.35
CA GLY A 365 7.67 -8.40 16.25
C GLY A 365 7.03 -7.09 16.72
N SER A 366 6.65 -6.24 15.77
CA SER A 366 5.94 -4.99 16.08
C SER A 366 4.43 -5.22 16.20
N PHE A 367 3.79 -4.52 17.15
CA PHE A 367 2.33 -4.50 17.30
C PHE A 367 1.63 -3.53 16.33
N ALA A 368 2.32 -3.04 15.29
CA ALA A 368 1.77 -2.08 14.34
C ALA A 368 0.51 -2.60 13.63
N PHE A 369 0.36 -3.92 13.48
CA PHE A 369 -0.82 -4.52 12.87
C PHE A 369 -2.14 -4.17 13.58
N LEU A 370 -2.08 -3.89 14.89
CA LEU A 370 -3.26 -3.48 15.67
C LEU A 370 -3.76 -2.09 15.27
N LEU A 371 -2.87 -1.22 14.77
CA LEU A 371 -3.25 0.13 14.35
C LEU A 371 -3.95 0.18 12.99
N TYR A 372 -3.91 -0.90 12.21
CA TYR A 372 -4.60 -0.97 10.92
C TYR A 372 -6.12 -1.14 11.05
N ASP A 373 -6.61 -1.60 12.21
CA ASP A 373 -8.04 -1.63 12.53
C ASP A 373 -8.34 -0.76 13.77
N PRO A 374 -8.37 0.58 13.60
CA PRO A 374 -8.61 1.49 14.72
C PRO A 374 -9.99 1.29 15.36
N PHE A 375 -10.96 0.74 14.62
CA PHE A 375 -12.32 0.53 15.11
C PHE A 375 -12.38 -0.63 16.11
N SER A 376 -11.83 -1.79 15.76
CA SER A 376 -11.70 -2.91 16.71
C SER A 376 -10.78 -2.57 17.87
N LEU A 377 -9.75 -1.75 17.65
CA LEU A 377 -8.82 -1.32 18.70
C LEU A 377 -9.53 -0.51 19.79
N VAL A 378 -10.44 0.40 19.43
CA VAL A 378 -11.27 1.15 20.39
C VAL A 378 -12.16 0.20 21.21
N ILE A 379 -12.76 -0.80 20.58
CA ILE A 379 -13.58 -1.80 21.29
C ILE A 379 -12.71 -2.62 22.24
N TRP A 380 -11.53 -3.09 21.80
CA TRP A 380 -10.56 -3.78 22.65
C TRP A 380 -10.15 -2.93 23.85
N ALA A 381 -9.87 -1.65 23.66
CA ALA A 381 -9.51 -0.74 24.74
C ALA A 381 -10.62 -0.67 25.81
N VAL A 382 -11.87 -0.49 25.39
CA VAL A 382 -13.03 -0.49 26.31
C VAL A 382 -13.20 -1.85 27.00
N VAL A 383 -13.01 -2.96 26.27
CA VAL A 383 -13.12 -4.31 26.83
C VAL A 383 -12.04 -4.60 27.86
N ILE A 384 -10.79 -4.19 27.62
CA ILE A 384 -9.69 -4.34 28.57
C ILE A 384 -9.98 -3.57 29.86
N VAL A 385 -10.44 -2.32 29.76
CA VAL A 385 -10.89 -1.53 30.92
C VAL A 385 -12.06 -2.21 31.63
N SER A 386 -12.97 -2.82 30.87
CA SER A 386 -14.14 -3.52 31.43
C SER A 386 -13.77 -4.74 32.26
N PHE A 387 -12.62 -5.39 32.04
CA PHE A 387 -12.20 -6.54 32.84
C PHE A 387 -12.07 -6.20 34.33
N VAL A 388 -11.54 -5.01 34.65
CA VAL A 388 -11.38 -4.55 36.03
C VAL A 388 -12.73 -4.12 36.62
N LEU A 389 -13.56 -3.48 35.81
CA LEU A 389 -14.82 -2.89 36.27
C LEU A 389 -15.94 -3.92 36.32
N TRP A 390 -16.34 -4.50 35.19
CA TRP A 390 -17.50 -5.41 35.04
C TRP A 390 -17.12 -6.86 34.74
N GLY A 391 -15.83 -7.17 34.58
CA GLY A 391 -15.36 -8.46 34.10
C GLY A 391 -15.76 -8.72 32.65
N ARG A 392 -16.22 -9.94 32.35
CA ARG A 392 -16.67 -10.32 30.99
C ARG A 392 -18.02 -9.75 30.57
N GLY A 393 -18.79 -9.20 31.51
CA GLY A 393 -20.22 -8.97 31.32
C GLY A 393 -20.54 -7.88 30.30
N LEU A 394 -19.72 -6.82 30.24
CA LEU A 394 -19.86 -5.77 29.23
C LEU A 394 -19.73 -6.34 27.81
N PHE A 395 -18.64 -7.07 27.54
CA PHE A 395 -18.40 -7.59 26.20
C PHE A 395 -19.41 -8.68 25.80
N CYS A 396 -19.48 -9.76 26.58
CA CYS A 396 -20.27 -10.94 26.21
C CYS A 396 -21.78 -10.70 26.28
N GLY A 397 -22.22 -9.67 27.02
CA GLY A 397 -23.64 -9.36 27.18
C GLY A 397 -24.17 -8.18 26.40
N TRP A 398 -23.31 -7.23 26.04
CA TRP A 398 -23.74 -5.99 25.40
C TRP A 398 -23.01 -5.72 24.10
N LEU A 399 -21.72 -6.04 23.99
CA LEU A 399 -20.92 -5.66 22.83
C LEU A 399 -20.83 -6.72 21.73
N CYS A 400 -20.83 -8.02 22.07
CA CYS A 400 -20.55 -9.10 21.12
C CYS A 400 -21.67 -9.24 20.04
N PRO A 401 -21.39 -8.94 18.75
CA PRO A 401 -22.36 -9.06 17.65
C PRO A 401 -22.88 -10.50 17.46
N PHE A 402 -21.99 -11.50 17.47
CA PHE A 402 -22.43 -12.90 17.35
C PHE A 402 -23.28 -13.34 18.56
N GLY A 403 -22.93 -12.89 19.76
CA GLY A 403 -23.74 -13.12 20.95
C GLY A 403 -25.13 -12.50 20.84
N ALA A 404 -25.25 -11.33 20.22
CA ALA A 404 -26.53 -10.68 19.93
C ALA A 404 -27.38 -11.52 18.94
N LEU A 405 -26.79 -12.03 17.86
CA LEU A 405 -27.49 -12.92 16.92
C LEU A 405 -28.06 -14.17 17.60
N GLN A 406 -27.31 -14.79 18.53
CA GLN A 406 -27.83 -15.93 19.29
C GLN A 406 -28.98 -15.56 20.25
N GLU A 407 -28.97 -14.33 20.77
CA GLU A 407 -30.06 -13.83 21.62
C GLU A 407 -31.31 -13.54 20.78
N PHE A 408 -31.17 -12.96 19.59
CA PHE A 408 -32.27 -12.82 18.63
C PHE A 408 -32.83 -14.17 18.19
N ALA A 409 -31.98 -15.14 17.86
CA ALA A 409 -32.41 -16.49 17.53
C ALA A 409 -33.24 -17.10 18.68
N HIS A 410 -32.78 -16.99 19.92
CA HIS A 410 -33.56 -17.48 21.05
C HIS A 410 -34.92 -16.78 21.21
N GLN A 411 -34.99 -15.45 21.00
CA GLN A 411 -36.27 -14.73 21.06
C GLN A 411 -37.22 -15.18 19.94
N VAL A 412 -36.70 -15.47 18.75
CA VAL A 412 -37.48 -16.08 17.66
C VAL A 412 -37.97 -17.48 18.07
N GLY A 413 -37.11 -18.31 18.66
CA GLY A 413 -37.50 -19.64 19.14
C GLY A 413 -38.61 -19.61 20.19
N LEU A 414 -38.58 -18.64 21.11
CA LEU A 414 -39.65 -18.42 22.07
C LEU A 414 -40.96 -17.98 21.40
N LYS A 415 -40.90 -17.07 20.42
CA LYS A 415 -42.08 -16.62 19.65
C LYS A 415 -42.70 -17.75 18.82
N LEU A 416 -41.89 -18.69 18.34
CA LEU A 416 -42.33 -19.87 17.62
C LEU A 416 -42.83 -20.99 18.56
N GLY A 417 -42.77 -20.81 19.88
CA GLY A 417 -43.20 -21.81 20.85
C GLY A 417 -42.31 -23.05 20.91
N LEU A 418 -41.04 -22.95 20.48
CA LEU A 418 -40.12 -24.08 20.49
C LEU A 418 -39.73 -24.47 21.92
N ARG A 419 -39.67 -25.78 22.19
CA ARG A 419 -39.26 -26.32 23.48
C ARG A 419 -37.80 -25.98 23.75
N GLN A 420 -37.56 -25.26 24.84
CA GLN A 420 -36.22 -24.87 25.27
C GLN A 420 -35.49 -26.05 25.91
N ILE A 421 -34.21 -26.20 25.58
CA ILE A 421 -33.32 -27.23 26.09
C ILE A 421 -32.56 -26.65 27.28
N GLU A 422 -32.77 -27.25 28.46
CA GLU A 422 -32.03 -26.91 29.68
C GLU A 422 -31.17 -28.12 30.08
N PRO A 423 -29.85 -28.07 29.85
CA PRO A 423 -28.96 -29.15 30.26
C PRO A 423 -28.95 -29.35 31.77
N SER A 424 -28.83 -30.61 32.21
CA SER A 424 -28.63 -30.91 33.63
C SER A 424 -27.36 -30.22 34.16
N ALA A 425 -27.31 -29.91 35.46
CA ALA A 425 -26.17 -29.19 36.06
C ALA A 425 -24.81 -29.87 35.80
N LEU A 426 -24.76 -31.21 35.78
CA LEU A 426 -23.54 -31.97 35.49
C LEU A 426 -23.06 -31.77 34.04
N TRP A 427 -23.99 -31.87 33.08
CA TRP A 427 -23.68 -31.67 31.67
C TRP A 427 -23.34 -30.21 31.35
N ASP A 428 -24.03 -29.26 31.98
CA ASP A 428 -23.70 -27.84 31.84
C ASP A 428 -22.26 -27.54 32.28
N GLN A 429 -21.83 -28.06 33.43
CA GLN A 429 -20.45 -27.87 33.91
C GLN A 429 -19.42 -28.52 32.98
N ARG A 430 -19.67 -29.75 32.51
CA ARG A 430 -18.76 -30.44 31.57
C ARG A 430 -18.63 -29.71 30.24
N LEU A 431 -19.75 -29.28 29.66
CA LEU A 431 -19.75 -28.56 28.39
C LEU A 431 -19.11 -27.16 28.56
N LYS A 432 -19.24 -26.51 29.72
CA LYS A 432 -18.54 -25.25 30.01
C LYS A 432 -17.03 -25.42 30.08
N ALA A 433 -16.51 -26.61 30.39
CA ALA A 433 -15.06 -26.85 30.37
C ALA A 433 -14.50 -26.88 28.93
N LEU A 434 -15.32 -27.23 27.94
CA LEU A 434 -14.90 -27.41 26.54
C LEU A 434 -14.28 -26.13 25.95
N LYS A 435 -14.86 -24.94 26.18
CA LYS A 435 -14.27 -23.67 25.71
C LYS A 435 -12.86 -23.42 26.23
N TYR A 436 -12.53 -23.89 27.45
CA TYR A 436 -11.19 -23.74 28.02
C TYR A 436 -10.21 -24.76 27.42
N VAL A 437 -10.67 -25.98 27.14
CA VAL A 437 -9.88 -26.99 26.40
C VAL A 437 -9.56 -26.50 24.99
N LEU A 438 -10.55 -25.94 24.29
CA LEU A 438 -10.37 -25.35 22.96
C LEU A 438 -9.40 -24.17 22.99
N LEU A 439 -9.53 -23.28 23.98
CA LEU A 439 -8.59 -22.17 24.17
C LEU A 439 -7.16 -22.68 24.39
N ALA A 440 -6.96 -23.67 25.27
CA ALA A 440 -5.66 -24.26 25.53
C ALA A 440 -5.04 -24.87 24.25
N GLY A 441 -5.85 -25.57 23.44
CA GLY A 441 -5.42 -26.10 22.15
C GLY A 441 -5.02 -25.01 21.14
N LEU A 442 -5.77 -23.90 21.08
CA LEU A 442 -5.45 -22.76 20.22
C LEU A 442 -4.19 -22.02 20.66
N VAL A 443 -3.98 -21.83 21.96
CA VAL A 443 -2.74 -21.23 22.47
C VAL A 443 -1.55 -22.15 22.20
N LEU A 444 -1.70 -23.46 22.37
CA LEU A 444 -0.65 -24.43 22.07
C LEU A 444 -0.29 -24.44 20.57
N SER A 445 -1.27 -24.28 19.68
CA SER A 445 -1.03 -24.27 18.23
C SER A 445 -0.17 -23.08 17.78
N VAL A 446 -0.18 -21.97 18.52
CA VAL A 446 0.71 -20.82 18.26
C VAL A 446 2.18 -21.25 18.32
N PHE A 447 2.54 -22.19 19.19
CA PHE A 447 3.91 -22.65 19.36
C PHE A 447 4.25 -23.88 18.52
N VAL A 448 3.29 -24.78 18.32
CA VAL A 448 3.53 -26.08 17.67
C VAL A 448 3.30 -26.04 16.15
N ALA A 449 2.33 -25.25 15.68
CA ALA A 449 1.96 -25.20 14.26
C ALA A 449 1.53 -23.78 13.82
N PRO A 450 2.47 -22.81 13.75
CA PRO A 450 2.15 -21.41 13.49
C PRO A 450 1.49 -21.15 12.13
N SER A 451 1.74 -22.01 11.13
CA SER A 451 1.16 -21.92 9.79
C SER A 451 -0.33 -22.30 9.74
N MET A 452 -0.84 -23.00 10.76
CA MET A 452 -2.21 -23.51 10.80
C MET A 452 -3.12 -22.71 11.75
N ILE A 453 -2.60 -21.64 12.39
CA ILE A 453 -3.35 -20.83 13.36
C ILE A 453 -4.65 -20.30 12.75
N ASP A 454 -4.59 -19.76 11.53
CA ASP A 454 -5.77 -19.19 10.87
C ASP A 454 -6.84 -20.25 10.63
N THR A 455 -6.45 -21.46 10.24
CA THR A 455 -7.37 -22.60 10.08
C THR A 455 -7.99 -23.03 11.40
N PHE A 456 -7.20 -23.09 12.48
CA PHE A 456 -7.72 -23.46 13.80
C PHE A 456 -8.65 -22.39 14.39
N ALA A 457 -8.39 -21.11 14.11
CA ALA A 457 -9.23 -20.01 14.55
C ALA A 457 -10.63 -20.02 13.91
N GLU A 458 -10.84 -20.75 12.80
CA GLU A 458 -12.16 -20.95 12.18
C GLU A 458 -13.16 -21.74 13.06
N VAL A 459 -12.73 -22.23 14.23
CA VAL A 459 -13.65 -22.68 15.29
C VAL A 459 -14.63 -21.57 15.71
N GLU A 460 -14.25 -20.30 15.51
CA GLU A 460 -15.15 -19.18 15.72
C GLU A 460 -15.99 -18.91 14.45
N PRO A 461 -17.33 -19.06 14.49
CA PRO A 461 -18.19 -18.75 13.36
C PRO A 461 -18.31 -17.25 13.08
N PHE A 462 -17.50 -16.41 13.73
CA PHE A 462 -17.57 -14.95 13.70
C PHE A 462 -17.26 -14.40 12.31
N LYS A 463 -16.18 -14.87 11.69
CA LYS A 463 -15.82 -14.48 10.32
C LYS A 463 -16.96 -14.79 9.36
N THR A 464 -17.53 -15.99 9.43
CA THR A 464 -18.63 -16.39 8.57
C THR A 464 -19.92 -15.60 8.82
N ALA A 465 -20.33 -15.44 10.08
CA ALA A 465 -21.62 -14.83 10.42
C ALA A 465 -21.61 -13.29 10.36
N ILE A 466 -20.49 -12.65 10.69
CA ILE A 466 -20.36 -11.20 10.81
C ILE A 466 -19.51 -10.63 9.67
N THR A 467 -18.31 -11.16 9.47
CA THR A 467 -17.36 -10.54 8.52
C THR A 467 -17.75 -10.72 7.06
N VAL A 468 -18.17 -11.93 6.68
CA VAL A 468 -18.49 -12.26 5.27
C VAL A 468 -19.97 -12.53 5.03
N TYR A 469 -20.87 -12.19 5.95
CA TYR A 469 -22.33 -12.23 5.73
C TYR A 469 -22.86 -13.59 5.24
N PHE A 470 -22.29 -14.70 5.70
CA PHE A 470 -22.59 -16.07 5.22
C PHE A 470 -22.27 -16.32 3.72
N VAL A 471 -21.52 -15.42 3.07
CA VAL A 471 -21.00 -15.60 1.72
C VAL A 471 -19.63 -16.26 1.80
N ARG A 472 -19.64 -17.59 1.96
CA ARG A 472 -18.44 -18.42 2.14
C ARG A 472 -18.68 -19.86 1.66
N GLU A 473 -17.63 -20.69 1.65
CA GLU A 473 -17.78 -22.13 1.38
C GLU A 473 -18.87 -22.76 2.27
N TRP A 474 -19.64 -23.67 1.66
CA TRP A 474 -20.87 -24.20 2.24
C TRP A 474 -20.70 -24.80 3.64
N TYR A 475 -19.56 -25.44 3.91
CA TYR A 475 -19.31 -26.10 5.20
C TYR A 475 -19.13 -25.09 6.35
N TYR A 476 -18.49 -23.94 6.11
CA TYR A 476 -18.41 -22.87 7.10
C TYR A 476 -19.76 -22.23 7.36
N VAL A 477 -20.56 -22.04 6.30
CA VAL A 477 -21.91 -21.49 6.39
C VAL A 477 -22.82 -22.41 7.21
N VAL A 478 -22.79 -23.72 6.90
CA VAL A 478 -23.53 -24.73 7.67
C VAL A 478 -23.11 -24.75 9.13
N TYR A 479 -21.81 -24.64 9.43
CA TYR A 479 -21.32 -24.58 10.81
C TYR A 479 -21.83 -23.35 11.57
N ALA A 480 -21.75 -22.16 10.98
CA ALA A 480 -22.25 -20.93 11.59
C ALA A 480 -23.78 -20.96 11.76
N ALA A 481 -24.50 -21.41 10.74
CA ALA A 481 -25.95 -21.56 10.77
C ALA A 481 -26.40 -22.58 11.82
N PHE A 482 -25.68 -23.69 11.97
CA PHE A 482 -25.94 -24.69 13.02
C PHE A 482 -25.97 -24.06 14.41
N TRP A 483 -24.99 -23.21 14.74
CA TRP A 483 -24.94 -22.54 16.05
C TRP A 483 -26.03 -21.51 16.27
N LEU A 484 -26.52 -20.86 15.21
CA LEU A 484 -27.67 -19.95 15.28
C LEU A 484 -28.99 -20.69 15.41
N VAL A 485 -29.18 -21.76 14.64
CA VAL A 485 -30.35 -22.65 14.73
C VAL A 485 -30.42 -23.31 16.11
N LEU A 486 -29.29 -23.79 16.63
CA LEU A 486 -29.22 -24.29 18.01
C LEU A 486 -29.59 -23.19 19.02
N GLY A 487 -29.28 -21.93 18.73
CA GLY A 487 -29.69 -20.76 19.50
C GLY A 487 -31.21 -20.61 19.68
N LEU A 488 -32.03 -21.15 18.76
CA LEU A 488 -33.49 -21.17 18.88
C LEU A 488 -33.96 -22.03 20.07
N PHE A 489 -33.21 -23.09 20.40
CA PHE A 489 -33.55 -24.07 21.44
C PHE A 489 -32.71 -23.90 22.71
N LEU A 490 -31.49 -23.38 22.59
CA LEU A 490 -30.50 -23.31 23.66
C LEU A 490 -29.91 -21.90 23.73
N PHE A 491 -30.15 -21.22 24.84
CA PHE A 491 -29.75 -19.83 25.00
C PHE A 491 -28.22 -19.64 24.92
N LYS A 492 -27.75 -18.94 23.87
CA LYS A 492 -26.33 -18.66 23.59
C LYS A 492 -25.42 -19.89 23.68
N GLY A 493 -25.84 -21.02 23.10
CA GLY A 493 -25.13 -22.30 23.19
C GLY A 493 -23.65 -22.26 22.80
N PHE A 494 -23.31 -21.61 21.68
CA PHE A 494 -21.92 -21.44 21.24
C PHE A 494 -21.09 -20.63 22.27
N CYS A 495 -21.58 -19.44 22.64
CA CYS A 495 -20.88 -18.58 23.61
C CYS A 495 -20.72 -19.23 25.00
N ARG A 496 -21.62 -20.15 25.37
CA ARG A 496 -21.60 -20.85 26.66
C ARG A 496 -20.58 -21.99 26.69
N TYR A 497 -20.44 -22.74 25.59
CA TYR A 497 -19.73 -24.03 25.61
C TYR A 497 -18.50 -24.12 24.71
N VAL A 498 -18.44 -23.38 23.59
CA VAL A 498 -17.40 -23.58 22.57
C VAL A 498 -16.52 -22.35 22.36
N CYS A 499 -17.05 -21.14 22.57
CA CYS A 499 -16.38 -19.89 22.26
C CYS A 499 -15.03 -19.70 23.02
N PRO A 500 -13.88 -19.78 22.34
CA PRO A 500 -12.56 -19.62 22.96
C PRO A 500 -12.31 -18.18 23.39
N LEU A 501 -12.72 -17.18 22.59
CA LEU A 501 -12.71 -15.78 23.03
C LEU A 501 -13.55 -15.59 24.30
N GLY A 502 -14.68 -16.29 24.41
CA GLY A 502 -15.50 -16.29 25.62
C GLY A 502 -14.75 -16.82 26.84
N ALA A 503 -13.87 -17.80 26.68
CA ALA A 503 -12.99 -18.29 27.74
C ALA A 503 -11.92 -17.25 28.10
N VAL A 504 -11.29 -16.59 27.13
CA VAL A 504 -10.33 -15.48 27.37
C VAL A 504 -11.01 -14.37 28.17
N MET A 505 -12.22 -13.97 27.78
CA MET A 505 -12.98 -12.93 28.48
C MET A 505 -13.34 -13.35 29.92
N ALA A 506 -13.65 -14.64 30.14
CA ALA A 506 -13.90 -15.16 31.48
C ALA A 506 -12.66 -15.14 32.37
N ILE A 507 -11.48 -15.47 31.81
CA ILE A 507 -10.18 -15.38 32.51
C ILE A 507 -9.85 -13.92 32.83
N GLY A 508 -9.99 -13.00 31.86
CA GLY A 508 -9.79 -11.57 32.09
C GLY A 508 -10.74 -11.01 33.16
N GLY A 509 -11.98 -11.51 33.20
CA GLY A 509 -12.97 -11.13 34.21
C GLY A 509 -12.64 -11.56 35.65
N LEU A 510 -11.60 -12.37 35.88
CA LEU A 510 -11.09 -12.66 37.22
C LEU A 510 -10.41 -11.44 37.86
N LEU A 511 -9.96 -10.46 37.06
CA LEU A 511 -9.38 -9.19 37.53
C LEU A 511 -10.41 -8.21 38.10
N ARG A 512 -11.69 -8.56 38.05
CA ARG A 512 -12.80 -7.70 38.45
C ARG A 512 -12.72 -7.35 39.94
N GLY A 513 -12.72 -6.06 40.24
CA GLY A 513 -12.56 -5.57 41.61
C GLY A 513 -13.83 -5.57 42.47
N ARG A 514 -15.03 -5.60 41.86
CA ARG A 514 -16.31 -5.45 42.58
C ARG A 514 -17.44 -6.33 42.05
N ASP A 515 -18.29 -6.79 42.96
CA ASP A 515 -19.61 -7.36 42.68
C ASP A 515 -20.67 -6.27 42.46
N TRP A 516 -21.22 -6.23 41.26
CA TRP A 516 -22.18 -5.20 40.82
C TRP A 516 -23.63 -5.57 41.09
N ILE A 517 -23.97 -6.86 40.96
CA ILE A 517 -25.34 -7.34 41.11
C ILE A 517 -25.57 -7.70 42.58
N ALA A 518 -26.35 -6.86 43.27
CA ALA A 518 -26.71 -7.08 44.66
C ALA A 518 -27.60 -8.33 44.85
N ARG A 519 -27.47 -8.98 45.99
CA ARG A 519 -28.29 -10.11 46.44
C ARG A 519 -28.79 -9.85 47.85
N ARG A 520 -30.03 -10.27 48.15
CA ARG A 520 -30.60 -10.27 49.50
C ARG A 520 -30.27 -11.58 50.20
N GLU A 521 -30.34 -11.61 51.53
CA GLU A 521 -30.10 -12.83 52.32
C GLU A 521 -31.04 -13.98 51.94
N ASP A 522 -32.30 -13.69 51.62
CA ASP A 522 -33.28 -14.69 51.18
C ASP A 522 -33.00 -15.26 49.77
N CYS A 523 -32.05 -14.69 49.03
CA CYS A 523 -31.69 -15.14 47.69
C CYS A 523 -30.92 -16.46 47.76
N GLY A 524 -31.47 -17.52 47.16
CA GLY A 524 -30.91 -18.87 47.22
C GLY A 524 -31.51 -19.72 48.33
N SER A 525 -32.00 -19.14 49.41
CA SER A 525 -32.80 -19.87 50.41
C SER A 525 -33.68 -18.90 51.20
N PRO A 526 -35.03 -18.97 51.10
CA PRO A 526 -35.82 -19.92 50.31
C PRO A 526 -36.04 -19.49 48.84
N CYS A 527 -35.71 -18.26 48.43
CA CYS A 527 -36.06 -17.75 47.11
C CYS A 527 -35.13 -18.28 45.99
N GLN A 528 -35.69 -18.98 45.00
CA GLN A 528 -34.95 -19.53 43.84
C GLN A 528 -35.30 -18.82 42.51
N LEU A 529 -36.13 -17.77 42.53
CA LEU A 529 -36.72 -17.19 41.32
C LEU A 529 -35.66 -16.71 40.31
N CYS A 530 -34.69 -15.90 40.74
CA CYS A 530 -33.65 -15.38 39.84
C CYS A 530 -32.83 -16.50 39.20
N ARG A 531 -32.56 -17.58 39.93
CA ARG A 531 -31.81 -18.73 39.41
C ARG A 531 -32.60 -19.45 38.31
N VAL A 532 -33.87 -19.73 38.56
CA VAL A 532 -34.76 -20.38 37.56
C VAL A 532 -34.96 -19.49 36.33
N ARG A 533 -35.02 -18.17 36.51
CA ARG A 533 -35.16 -17.21 35.41
C ARG A 533 -33.85 -16.92 34.68
N CYS A 534 -32.69 -17.28 35.23
CA CYS A 534 -31.40 -17.09 34.58
C CYS A 534 -31.20 -18.12 33.47
N LYS A 535 -31.59 -17.76 32.24
CA LYS A 535 -31.49 -18.62 31.04
C LYS A 535 -30.08 -19.15 30.76
N TYR A 536 -29.06 -18.41 31.18
CA TYR A 536 -27.65 -18.78 31.00
C TYR A 536 -27.10 -19.65 32.13
N GLY A 537 -27.84 -19.81 33.24
CA GLY A 537 -27.44 -20.68 34.34
C GLY A 537 -26.19 -20.19 35.09
N ALA A 538 -26.07 -18.89 35.34
CA ALA A 538 -24.93 -18.27 36.04
C ALA A 538 -25.15 -18.09 37.56
N ILE A 539 -26.31 -18.47 38.09
CA ILE A 539 -26.64 -18.31 39.52
C ILE A 539 -26.61 -19.68 40.20
N ALA A 540 -25.81 -19.81 41.26
CA ALA A 540 -25.69 -21.04 42.04
C ALA A 540 -26.96 -21.32 42.86
N LYS A 541 -27.11 -22.56 43.37
CA LYS A 541 -28.24 -22.92 44.25
C LYS A 541 -28.29 -22.05 45.51
N THR A 542 -27.12 -21.66 46.01
CA THR A 542 -26.92 -20.77 47.17
C THR A 542 -27.33 -19.32 46.89
N GLY A 543 -27.67 -18.97 45.64
CA GLY A 543 -28.07 -17.61 45.26
C GLY A 543 -26.92 -16.71 44.80
N GLU A 544 -25.67 -17.19 44.93
CA GLU A 544 -24.45 -16.51 44.52
C GLU A 544 -24.31 -16.46 42.98
N ILE A 545 -23.73 -15.36 42.46
CA ILE A 545 -23.54 -15.15 41.03
C ILE A 545 -22.14 -15.62 40.64
N GLN A 546 -22.06 -16.58 39.72
CA GLN A 546 -20.81 -17.02 39.14
C GLN A 546 -20.41 -16.04 38.02
N TYR A 547 -19.64 -15.00 38.36
CA TYR A 547 -19.26 -13.95 37.42
C TYR A 547 -18.37 -14.40 36.25
N SER A 548 -17.66 -15.52 36.39
CA SER A 548 -16.95 -16.17 35.27
C SER A 548 -17.87 -16.63 34.15
N GLU A 549 -19.15 -16.89 34.47
CA GLU A 549 -20.18 -17.28 33.50
C GLU A 549 -21.22 -16.16 33.27
N CYS A 550 -21.51 -15.35 34.28
CA CYS A 550 -22.46 -14.25 34.17
C CYS A 550 -22.03 -13.26 33.10
N PHE A 551 -22.92 -13.00 32.14
CA PHE A 551 -22.73 -12.00 31.09
C PHE A 551 -23.52 -10.71 31.36
N GLN A 552 -24.06 -10.54 32.58
CA GLN A 552 -24.78 -9.34 33.02
C GLN A 552 -25.92 -8.90 32.09
N CYS A 553 -26.85 -9.81 31.76
CA CYS A 553 -28.08 -9.44 31.04
C CYS A 553 -29.00 -8.49 31.82
N LEU A 554 -28.83 -8.41 33.14
CA LEU A 554 -29.65 -7.64 34.09
C LEU A 554 -31.11 -8.11 34.27
N ASP A 555 -31.55 -9.20 33.65
CA ASP A 555 -32.88 -9.78 33.90
C ASP A 555 -33.12 -10.08 35.39
N CYS A 556 -32.08 -10.55 36.09
CA CYS A 556 -32.15 -10.82 37.52
C CYS A 556 -32.19 -9.53 38.38
N VAL A 557 -31.63 -8.43 37.90
CA VAL A 557 -31.69 -7.11 38.56
C VAL A 557 -33.10 -6.55 38.42
N GLN A 558 -33.70 -6.65 37.23
CA GLN A 558 -35.10 -6.28 36.99
C GLN A 558 -36.05 -6.99 37.97
N ILE A 559 -35.91 -8.32 38.12
CA ILE A 559 -36.72 -9.10 39.07
C ILE A 559 -36.43 -8.70 40.53
N HIS A 560 -35.16 -8.44 40.87
CA HIS A 560 -34.74 -8.15 42.23
C HIS A 560 -35.25 -6.80 42.75
N ASP A 561 -35.30 -5.79 41.88
CA ASP A 561 -35.69 -4.42 42.22
C ASP A 561 -37.20 -4.17 42.04
N ASP A 562 -37.92 -5.05 41.33
CA ASP A 562 -39.38 -4.98 41.19
C ASP A 562 -40.09 -5.52 42.45
N ALA A 563 -40.83 -4.63 43.14
CA ALA A 563 -41.59 -4.96 44.34
C ALA A 563 -42.73 -5.97 44.11
N ALA A 564 -43.19 -6.16 42.86
CA ALA A 564 -44.23 -7.11 42.49
C ALA A 564 -43.67 -8.49 42.07
N GLN A 565 -42.40 -8.57 41.66
CA GLN A 565 -41.77 -9.81 41.20
C GLN A 565 -40.82 -10.41 42.24
N CYS A 566 -40.12 -9.58 43.01
CA CYS A 566 -39.16 -10.03 44.00
C CYS A 566 -39.87 -10.73 45.16
N VAL A 567 -39.81 -12.06 45.22
CA VAL A 567 -40.53 -12.87 46.23
C VAL A 567 -40.31 -12.38 47.67
N PRO A 568 -39.08 -12.05 48.12
CA PRO A 568 -38.87 -11.46 49.45
C PRO A 568 -39.62 -10.14 49.68
N LEU A 569 -39.65 -9.25 48.69
CA LEU A 569 -40.38 -7.97 48.79
C LEU A 569 -41.90 -8.20 48.79
N VAL A 570 -42.40 -9.10 47.95
CA VAL A 570 -43.82 -9.46 47.92
C VAL A 570 -44.26 -10.03 49.27
N LEU A 571 -43.46 -10.92 49.87
CA LEU A 571 -43.74 -11.49 51.19
C LEU A 571 -43.66 -10.42 52.30
N ALA A 572 -42.67 -9.52 52.24
CA ALA A 572 -42.54 -8.42 53.19
C ALA A 572 -43.71 -7.43 53.10
N ASN A 573 -44.15 -7.08 51.89
CA ASN A 573 -45.28 -6.20 51.65
C ASN A 573 -46.60 -6.84 52.09
N ARG A 574 -46.79 -8.15 51.84
CA ARG A 574 -47.95 -8.89 52.36
C ARG A 574 -47.99 -8.92 53.88
N LYS A 575 -46.85 -9.11 54.54
CA LYS A 575 -46.76 -9.06 56.01
C LYS A 575 -47.07 -7.66 56.56
N ARG A 576 -46.60 -6.60 55.89
CA ARG A 576 -46.87 -5.21 56.26
C ARG A 576 -48.30 -4.75 56.00
N GLY A 577 -49.00 -5.32 55.02
CA GLY A 577 -50.41 -5.03 54.76
C GLY A 577 -51.39 -5.88 55.58
N ALA A 578 -50.89 -6.91 56.28
CA ALA A 578 -51.67 -7.76 57.18
C ALA A 578 -51.48 -7.40 58.67
N ALA A 579 -50.49 -6.55 58.97
CA ALA A 579 -50.29 -5.88 60.26
C ALA A 579 -50.88 -4.47 60.19
#